data_AF-G5SX55-F1
#
_entry.id   AF-G5SX55-F1
#
_cell.length_a   1.000
_cell.length_b   1.000
_cell.length_c   1.000
_cell.angle_alpha   90.00
_cell.angle_beta   90.00
_cell.angle_gamma   90.00
#
_symmetry.space_group_name_H-M   'P 1'
#
loop_
_entity.id
_entity.type
_entity.pdbx_description
1 polymer ?
#
loop_
_entity_poly.entity_id
_entity_poly.type
_entity_poly.pdbx_seq_one_letter_code
_entity_poly.pdbx_strand_id
1 'polypeptide(L)' 'KAHTQYAVIFGNEVKGVAQEVVSLSDGVIEIPQYGTKHSLNVSVSAGIVIWEMTKLLKDLANNK' A
#
# COMPACT_ATOMS: atom_id res chain seq x y z
N LYS A 1 -6.65 9.61 -22.37
CA LYS A 1 -6.83 8.83 -21.12
C LYS A 1 -6.24 9.69 -20.00
N ALA A 2 -7.06 10.16 -19.05
CA ALA A 2 -6.56 11.03 -17.98
C ALA A 2 -5.45 10.31 -17.20
N HIS A 3 -4.34 11.01 -16.92
CA HIS A 3 -3.25 10.50 -16.09
C HIS A 3 -3.75 10.33 -14.65
N THR A 4 -4.27 9.14 -14.32
CA THR A 4 -4.61 8.81 -12.93
C THR A 4 -3.33 8.58 -12.16
N GLN A 5 -3.10 9.38 -11.12
CA GLN A 5 -1.98 9.25 -10.21
C GLN A 5 -2.43 8.49 -8.96
N TYR A 6 -1.54 7.65 -8.43
CA TYR A 6 -1.79 6.89 -7.21
C TYR A 6 -0.73 7.27 -6.18
N ALA A 7 -1.15 7.46 -4.93
CA ALA A 7 -0.27 7.68 -3.79
C ALA A 7 -0.49 6.54 -2.79
N VAL A 8 0.60 5.99 -2.28
CA VAL A 8 0.57 4.99 -1.20
C VAL A 8 1.34 5.56 -0.03
N ILE A 9 0.70 5.64 1.12
CA ILE A 9 1.31 6.13 2.35
C ILE A 9 1.76 4.95 3.21
N PHE A 10 3.01 4.99 3.66
CA PHE A 10 3.56 4.06 4.63
C PHE A 10 3.80 4.78 5.95
N GLY A 11 3.45 4.12 7.05
CA GLY A 11 3.55 4.68 8.38
C GLY A 11 4.97 4.64 8.96
N ASN A 12 5.18 5.40 10.02
CA ASN A 12 6.36 5.29 10.86
C ASN A 12 6.42 3.92 11.56
N GLU A 13 7.62 3.37 11.77
CA GLU A 13 7.84 2.04 12.34
C GLU A 13 7.25 1.85 13.73
N VAL A 14 7.10 2.94 14.49
CA VAL A 14 6.59 2.91 15.86
C VAL A 14 5.16 3.44 15.93
N LYS A 15 4.89 4.56 15.25
CA LYS A 15 3.62 5.30 15.38
C LYS A 15 2.60 4.98 14.29
N GLY A 16 2.97 4.26 13.25
CA GLY A 16 2.11 4.00 12.10
C GLY A 16 1.83 5.25 11.29
N VAL A 17 0.70 5.24 10.55
CA VAL A 17 0.21 6.39 9.79
C VAL A 17 -0.67 7.26 10.69
N ALA A 18 -0.54 8.58 10.60
CA ALA A 18 -1.37 9.50 11.37
C ALA A 18 -2.86 9.35 10.96
N GLN A 19 -3.77 9.38 11.94
CA GLN A 19 -5.20 9.18 11.72
C GLN A 19 -5.78 10.19 10.70
N GLU A 20 -5.30 11.44 10.71
CA GLU A 20 -5.68 12.46 9.74
C GLU A 20 -5.39 12.05 8.29
N VAL A 21 -4.27 11.36 8.05
CA VAL A 21 -3.89 10.87 6.72
C VAL A 21 -4.75 9.68 6.32
N VAL A 22 -5.05 8.78 7.26
CA VAL A 22 -5.98 7.65 7.03
C VAL A 22 -7.37 8.18 6.67
N SER A 23 -7.87 9.18 7.38
CA SER A 23 -9.18 9.80 7.12
C SER A 23 -9.26 10.54 5.78
N LEU A 24 -8.12 10.97 5.22
CA LEU A 24 -8.03 11.60 3.89
C LEU A 24 -7.80 10.58 2.75
N SER A 25 -7.58 9.31 3.06
CA SER A 25 -7.26 8.28 2.08
C SER A 25 -8.54 7.65 1.49
N ASP A 26 -8.52 7.30 0.20
CA ASP A 26 -9.66 6.62 -0.46
C ASP A 26 -9.90 5.20 0.09
N GLY A 27 -8.89 4.62 0.75
CA GLY A 27 -8.99 3.30 1.38
C GLY A 27 -7.71 2.92 2.12
N VAL A 28 -7.74 1.73 2.72
CA VAL A 28 -6.62 1.15 3.49
C VAL A 28 -6.30 -0.23 2.94
N ILE A 29 -5.01 -0.55 2.84
CA ILE A 29 -4.49 -1.83 2.40
C ILE A 29 -3.88 -2.54 3.60
N GLU A 30 -4.30 -3.77 3.86
CA GLU A 30 -3.70 -4.64 4.88
C GLU A 30 -2.93 -5.79 4.22
N ILE A 31 -1.71 -6.03 4.69
CA ILE A 31 -0.94 -7.22 4.33
C ILE A 31 -1.24 -8.28 5.39
N PRO A 32 -1.86 -9.42 5.05
CA PRO A 32 -2.11 -10.48 6.02
C PRO A 32 -0.81 -10.94 6.69
N GLN A 33 -0.81 -10.97 8.01
CA GLN A 33 0.33 -11.40 8.82
C GLN A 33 -0.02 -12.65 9.61
N TYR A 34 0.94 -13.57 9.70
CA TYR A 34 0.84 -14.78 10.52
C TYR A 34 1.99 -14.80 11.54
N GLY A 35 1.73 -15.30 12.74
CA GLY A 35 2.70 -15.40 13.82
C GLY A 35 2.58 -14.28 14.86
N THR A 36 3.65 -14.07 15.65
CA THR A 36 3.63 -13.20 16.84
C THR A 36 4.19 -11.79 16.61
N LYS A 37 4.64 -11.47 15.39
CA LYS A 37 5.15 -10.13 15.06
C LYS A 37 3.99 -9.17 14.81
N HIS A 38 4.01 -8.05 15.51
CA HIS A 38 2.98 -7.01 15.43
C HIS A 38 2.98 -6.22 14.12
N SER A 39 4.08 -6.22 13.35
CA SER A 39 4.20 -5.51 12.08
C SER A 39 5.35 -6.05 11.23
N LEU A 40 5.27 -5.84 9.92
CA LEU A 40 6.38 -6.03 8.99
C LEU A 40 7.28 -4.78 8.99
N ASN A 41 8.52 -4.95 8.55
CA ASN A 41 9.38 -3.80 8.27
C ASN A 41 8.76 -2.91 7.18
N VAL A 42 8.91 -1.59 7.29
CA VAL A 42 8.30 -0.63 6.36
C VAL A 42 8.79 -0.84 4.92
N SER A 43 10.07 -1.16 4.72
CA SER A 43 10.64 -1.39 3.38
C SER A 43 10.13 -2.71 2.77
N VAL A 44 9.94 -3.74 3.59
CA VAL A 44 9.33 -5.01 3.16
C VAL A 44 7.87 -4.79 2.76
N SER A 45 7.12 -4.05 3.57
CA SER A 45 5.72 -3.71 3.29
C SER A 45 5.61 -2.92 1.98
N ALA A 46 6.48 -1.92 1.77
CA ALA A 46 6.53 -1.14 0.54
C ALA A 46 6.86 -2.01 -0.69
N GLY A 47 7.83 -2.92 -0.57
CA GLY A 47 8.18 -3.84 -1.64
C GLY A 47 7.01 -4.72 -2.07
N ILE A 48 6.27 -5.30 -1.12
CA ILE A 48 5.08 -6.13 -1.40
C ILE A 48 4.01 -5.32 -2.13
N VAL A 49 3.68 -4.12 -1.62
CA VAL A 49 2.62 -3.28 -2.20
C VAL A 49 2.99 -2.81 -3.61
N ILE A 50 4.22 -2.35 -3.82
CA ILE A 50 4.69 -1.89 -5.15
C ILE A 50 4.64 -3.03 -6.16
N TRP A 51 5.06 -4.24 -5.78
CA TRP A 51 5.02 -5.41 -6.65
C TRP A 51 3.59 -5.74 -7.09
N GLU A 52 2.67 -5.85 -6.14
CA GLU A 52 1.29 -6.21 -6.43
C GLU A 52 0.57 -5.13 -7.25
N MET A 53 0.76 -3.86 -6.90
CA MET A 53 0.23 -2.74 -7.67
C MET A 53 0.76 -2.74 -9.11
N THR A 54 2.06 -3.00 -9.30
CA THR A 54 2.64 -3.06 -10.65
C THR A 54 2.02 -4.18 -11.48
N LYS A 55 1.76 -5.33 -10.87
CA LYS A 55 1.09 -6.47 -11.54
C LYS A 55 -0.34 -6.09 -11.95
N LEU A 56 -1.13 -5.55 -11.03
CA LEU A 56 -2.50 -5.12 -11.29
C LEU A 56 -2.58 -4.02 -12.36
N LEU A 57 -1.69 -3.04 -12.32
CA LEU A 57 -1.64 -1.96 -13.31
C LEU A 57 -1.27 -2.48 -14.71
N LYS A 58 -0.35 -3.46 -14.79
CA LYS A 58 -0.04 -4.14 -16.06
C LYS A 58 -1.25 -4.90 -16.58
N ASP A 59 -1.94 -5.66 -15.73
CA ASP A 59 -3.13 -6.41 -16.13
C ASP A 59 -4.26 -5.48 -16.60
N LEU A 60 -4.49 -4.36 -15.91
CA LEU A 60 -5.44 -3.33 -16.32
C LEU A 60 -5.05 -2.62 -17.63
N ALA A 61 -3.75 -2.54 -17.94
CA ALA A 61 -3.28 -1.99 -19.20
C ALA A 61 -3.41 -2.99 -20.36
N ASN A 62 -3.22 -4.28 -20.10
CA ASN A 62 -3.29 -5.37 -21.08
C ASN A 62 -4.73 -5.82 -21.38
N ASN A 63 -5.65 -5.68 -20.41
CA ASN A 63 -7.08 -5.99 -20.56
C ASN A 63 -7.92 -4.80 -21.05
N LYS A 64 -7.27 -3.72 -21.48
CA LYS A 64 -7.89 -2.54 -22.12
C LYS A 64 -7.64 -2.54 -23.62
#